data_AF-A0A9P0XK88-F1
#
_entry.id   AF-A0A9P0XK88-F1
#
_cell.length_a   1.000
_cell.length_b   1.000
_cell.length_c   1.000
_cell.angle_alpha   90.00
_cell.angle_beta   90.00
_cell.angle_gamma   90.00
#
_symmetry.space_group_name_H-M   'P 1'
#
loop_
_entity.id
_entity.type
_entity.pdbx_description
1 polymer ?
#
loop_
_entity_poly.entity_id
_entity_poly.type
_entity_poly.pdbx_seq_one_letter_code
_entity_poly.pdbx_strand_id
1 'polypeptide(L)'
;MDYFQIDKFLGKWYVIEQYPVWYEEDGHCAFKVFELCERRVRIQSGYVKNKIQYLVFVNSTYYSGDDAVFEIEKNNIDPVGVPLSVITTDYANYSLLYGCRLNENLQLKYMSAWILSRSLTLSPDILETAYRGLNAIPDASSGYLQTVDHNESKCTYQWTAEIHAVNTSTNDYSLLH
;
A
#
# COMPACT_ATOMS: atom_id res chain seq x y z
N MET A 1 -4.49 -22.38 -12.82
CA MET A 1 -4.09 -21.05 -12.31
C MET A 1 -5.37 -20.29 -12.14
N ASP A 2 -5.74 -20.01 -10.90
CA ASP A 2 -6.91 -19.17 -10.63
C ASP A 2 -6.49 -17.72 -10.83
N TYR A 3 -7.14 -17.04 -11.77
CA TYR A 3 -6.89 -15.63 -12.03
C TYR A 3 -7.26 -14.79 -10.81
N PHE A 4 -6.54 -13.67 -10.62
CA PHE A 4 -6.85 -12.71 -9.57
C PHE A 4 -8.26 -12.12 -9.75
N GLN A 5 -9.07 -12.17 -8.70
CA GLN A 5 -10.47 -11.73 -8.74
C GLN A 5 -10.58 -10.30 -8.19
N ILE A 6 -10.28 -9.31 -9.04
CA ILE A 6 -10.26 -7.89 -8.64
C ILE A 6 -11.54 -7.48 -7.91
N ASP A 7 -12.72 -7.89 -8.40
CA ASP A 7 -14.02 -7.51 -7.82
C ASP A 7 -14.16 -7.93 -6.35
N LYS A 8 -13.56 -9.06 -5.95
CA LYS A 8 -13.55 -9.52 -4.56
C LYS A 8 -12.50 -8.81 -3.70
N PHE A 9 -11.47 -8.25 -4.34
CA PHE A 9 -10.39 -7.56 -3.67
C PHE A 9 -10.71 -6.09 -3.35
N LEU A 10 -11.58 -5.45 -4.14
CA LEU A 10 -11.98 -4.05 -3.96
C LEU A 10 -12.51 -3.73 -2.55
N GLY A 11 -12.59 -2.44 -2.25
CA GLY A 11 -13.07 -1.90 -0.99
C GLY A 11 -11.97 -1.70 0.04
N LYS A 12 -12.38 -1.55 1.30
CA LYS A 12 -11.50 -1.16 2.41
C LYS A 12 -10.76 -2.36 3.01
N TRP A 13 -9.49 -2.11 3.32
CA TRP A 13 -8.59 -2.99 4.04
C TRP A 13 -7.89 -2.19 5.13
N TYR A 14 -7.87 -2.68 6.36
CA TYR A 14 -7.07 -2.14 7.45
C TYR A 14 -5.63 -2.65 7.32
N VAL A 15 -4.66 -1.78 7.57
CA VAL A 15 -3.25 -2.18 7.62
C VAL A 15 -2.96 -2.71 9.01
N ILE A 16 -2.61 -3.98 9.13
CA ILE A 16 -2.25 -4.60 10.42
C ILE A 16 -0.77 -4.37 10.70
N GLU A 17 0.08 -4.64 9.71
CA GLU A 17 1.51 -4.36 9.79
C GLU A 17 2.03 -3.88 8.44
N GLN A 18 3.07 -3.07 8.45
CA GLN A 18 3.69 -2.56 7.24
C GLN A 18 5.19 -2.34 7.40
N TYR A 19 5.92 -2.31 6.28
CA TYR A 19 7.24 -1.72 6.28
C TYR A 19 7.14 -0.20 6.47
N PRO A 20 8.17 0.45 7.05
CA PRO A 20 8.27 1.90 7.05
C PRO A 20 8.28 2.43 5.62
N VAL A 21 7.23 3.17 5.24
CA VAL A 21 7.18 3.92 3.99
C VAL A 21 7.07 5.40 4.32
N TRP A 22 7.83 6.24 3.63
CA TRP A 22 8.03 7.63 4.03
C TRP A 22 6.74 8.46 4.07
N TYR A 23 5.75 8.13 3.22
CA TYR A 23 4.47 8.83 3.15
C TYR A 23 3.40 8.25 4.09
N GLU A 24 3.68 7.20 4.88
CA GLU A 24 2.78 6.64 5.91
C GLU A 24 3.50 6.45 7.28
N GLU A 25 4.67 7.08 7.45
CA GLU A 25 5.54 6.86 8.61
C GLU A 25 4.90 7.34 9.92
N ASP A 26 4.98 6.51 10.96
CA ASP A 26 4.34 6.67 12.28
C ASP A 26 2.81 6.89 12.23
N GLY A 27 2.18 6.55 11.11
CA GLY A 27 0.73 6.60 10.98
C GLY A 27 0.06 5.53 11.84
N HIS A 28 -1.05 5.90 12.47
CA HIS A 28 -1.94 4.97 13.17
C HIS A 28 -3.27 4.84 12.43
N CYS A 29 -4.04 3.81 12.78
CA CYS A 29 -5.36 3.55 12.22
C CYS A 29 -5.36 3.53 10.68
N ALA A 30 -4.29 2.96 10.13
CA ALA A 30 -4.02 3.01 8.71
C ALA A 30 -4.91 2.05 7.93
N PHE A 31 -5.37 2.46 6.76
CA PHE A 31 -6.20 1.66 5.88
C PHE A 31 -5.88 1.96 4.42
N LYS A 32 -6.25 1.03 3.53
CA LYS A 32 -6.22 1.21 2.08
C LYS A 32 -7.60 0.90 1.51
N VAL A 33 -8.08 1.72 0.58
CA VAL A 33 -9.32 1.48 -0.18
C VAL A 33 -8.93 1.33 -1.65
N PHE A 34 -9.37 0.22 -2.25
CA PHE A 34 -9.17 -0.05 -3.67
C PHE A 34 -10.50 0.12 -4.41
N GLU A 35 -10.53 1.01 -5.38
CA GLU A 35 -11.72 1.31 -6.19
C GLU A 35 -11.40 1.15 -7.67
N LEU A 36 -12.22 0.42 -8.40
CA LEU A 36 -12.07 0.26 -9.84
C LEU A 36 -12.83 1.37 -10.57
N CYS A 37 -12.12 2.16 -11.37
CA CYS A 37 -12.67 3.16 -12.29
C CYS A 37 -12.24 2.79 -13.71
N GLU A 38 -13.14 2.15 -14.46
CA GLU A 38 -12.85 1.58 -15.79
C GLU A 38 -11.69 0.57 -15.74
N ARG A 39 -10.51 0.95 -16.24
CA ARG A 39 -9.28 0.13 -16.23
C ARG A 39 -8.20 0.65 -15.27
N ARG A 40 -8.59 1.57 -14.38
CA ARG A 40 -7.70 2.17 -13.39
C ARG A 40 -8.17 1.76 -12.01
N VAL A 41 -7.24 1.36 -11.17
CA VAL A 41 -7.52 1.15 -9.74
C VAL A 41 -7.06 2.40 -9.01
N ARG A 42 -8.00 3.08 -8.36
CA ARG A 42 -7.67 4.14 -7.43
C ARG A 42 -7.37 3.51 -6.08
N ILE A 43 -6.21 3.87 -5.53
CA ILE A 43 -5.74 3.43 -4.23
C ILE A 43 -5.78 4.65 -3.31
N GLN A 44 -6.65 4.59 -2.31
CA GLN A 44 -6.68 5.57 -1.23
C GLN A 44 -6.00 4.96 0.00
N SER A 45 -4.86 5.50 0.40
CA SER A 45 -4.28 5.24 1.71
C SER A 45 -4.80 6.26 2.71
N GLY A 46 -5.19 5.82 3.90
CA GLY A 46 -5.56 6.72 5.00
C GLY A 46 -4.83 6.36 6.27
N TYR A 47 -4.41 7.34 7.06
CA TYR A 47 -3.80 7.14 8.38
C TYR A 47 -3.95 8.39 9.26
N VAL A 48 -3.78 8.25 10.56
CA VAL A 48 -3.85 9.35 11.54
C VAL A 48 -2.48 9.58 12.15
N LYS A 49 -2.00 10.83 12.10
CA LYS A 49 -0.77 11.29 12.77
C LYS A 49 -1.01 12.67 13.36
N ASN A 50 -0.62 12.88 14.62
CA ASN A 50 -0.76 14.17 15.31
C ASN A 50 -2.19 14.78 15.24
N LYS A 51 -3.23 13.94 15.39
CA LYS A 51 -4.65 14.32 15.29
C LYS A 51 -5.06 14.87 13.91
N ILE A 52 -4.29 14.60 12.87
CA ILE A 52 -4.63 14.86 11.47
C ILE A 52 -4.82 13.52 10.78
N GLN A 53 -5.94 13.37 10.07
CA GLN A 53 -6.14 12.26 9.15
C GLN A 53 -5.57 12.65 7.79
N TYR A 54 -4.62 11.88 7.31
CA TYR A 54 -4.08 12.01 5.96
C TYR A 54 -4.80 11.03 5.05
N LEU A 55 -5.29 11.51 3.91
CA LEU A 55 -5.88 10.71 2.84
C LEU A 55 -5.04 10.92 1.59
N VAL A 56 -4.35 9.88 1.16
CA VAL A 56 -3.40 9.90 0.05
C VAL A 56 -4.01 9.10 -1.10
N PHE A 57 -4.20 9.74 -2.25
CA PHE A 57 -4.82 9.16 -3.43
C PHE A 57 -3.79 8.92 -4.52
N VAL A 58 -3.61 7.66 -4.89
CA VAL A 58 -2.73 7.22 -5.98
C VAL A 58 -3.56 6.50 -7.03
N ASN A 59 -3.35 6.85 -8.29
CA ASN A 59 -3.94 6.10 -9.41
C ASN A 59 -2.96 5.04 -9.88
N SER A 60 -3.47 3.85 -10.17
CA SER A 60 -2.71 2.76 -10.79
C SER A 60 -3.44 2.22 -12.01
N THR A 61 -2.70 1.50 -12.85
CA THR A 61 -3.29 0.69 -13.92
C THR A 61 -3.34 -0.77 -13.49
N TYR A 62 -4.39 -1.46 -13.93
CA TYR A 62 -4.57 -2.89 -13.75
C TYR A 62 -5.21 -3.46 -15.00
N TYR A 63 -4.64 -4.54 -15.53
CA TYR A 63 -5.20 -5.26 -16.67
C TYR A 63 -5.86 -6.54 -16.18
N SER A 64 -7.17 -6.65 -16.41
CA SER A 64 -7.95 -7.82 -16.01
C SER A 64 -7.40 -9.08 -16.68
N GLY A 65 -7.11 -10.11 -15.89
CA GLY A 65 -6.54 -11.38 -16.37
C GLY A 65 -5.02 -11.48 -16.22
N ASP A 66 -4.34 -10.37 -15.88
CA ASP A 66 -2.93 -10.40 -15.48
C ASP A 66 -2.77 -10.77 -14.00
N ASP A 67 -1.51 -10.99 -13.61
CA ASP A 67 -1.10 -11.07 -12.22
C ASP A 67 -1.62 -9.86 -11.44
N ALA A 68 -1.79 -10.02 -10.12
CA ALA A 68 -2.39 -9.01 -9.26
C ALA A 68 -1.44 -7.82 -8.98
N VAL A 69 -0.97 -7.15 -10.04
CA VAL A 69 0.00 -6.06 -10.02
C VAL A 69 -0.67 -4.74 -10.39
N PHE A 70 -0.56 -3.77 -9.50
CA PHE A 70 -1.01 -2.40 -9.69
C PHE A 70 0.19 -1.53 -10.04
N GLU A 71 0.28 -1.15 -11.31
CA GLU A 71 1.38 -0.30 -11.80
C GLU A 71 1.14 1.16 -11.40
N ILE A 72 2.15 1.76 -10.77
CA ILE A 72 2.11 3.14 -10.27
C ILE A 72 3.10 3.99 -11.07
N GLU A 73 2.60 5.07 -11.67
CA GLU A 73 3.44 6.06 -12.33
C GLU A 73 4.19 6.91 -11.30
N LYS A 74 5.40 7.36 -11.66
CA LYS A 74 6.17 8.27 -10.81
C LYS A 74 5.39 9.55 -10.56
N ASN A 75 5.32 9.95 -9.30
CA ASN A 75 4.54 11.10 -8.87
C ASN A 75 5.20 11.76 -7.64
N ASN A 76 4.61 12.86 -7.18
CA ASN A 76 5.06 13.61 -6.01
C ASN A 76 5.04 12.82 -4.67
N ILE A 77 4.29 11.71 -4.58
CA ILE A 77 4.20 10.82 -3.40
C ILE A 77 5.05 9.55 -3.56
N ASP A 78 5.26 9.10 -4.79
CA ASP A 78 6.19 8.02 -5.08
C ASP A 78 7.06 8.39 -6.29
N PRO A 79 8.22 9.01 -6.06
CA PRO A 79 9.10 9.43 -7.15
C PRO A 79 9.77 8.24 -7.87
N VAL A 80 9.67 7.04 -7.31
CA VAL A 80 10.21 5.81 -7.88
C VAL A 80 9.13 5.07 -8.68
N GLY A 81 7.86 5.20 -8.28
CA GLY A 81 6.70 4.54 -8.87
C GLY A 81 6.71 3.04 -8.57
N VAL A 82 6.93 2.64 -7.32
CA VAL A 82 7.01 1.24 -6.92
C VAL A 82 5.66 0.57 -7.18
N PRO A 83 5.58 -0.49 -8.01
CA PRO A 83 4.32 -1.19 -8.24
C PRO A 83 3.87 -1.92 -6.98
N LEU A 84 2.57 -2.17 -6.86
CA LEU A 84 2.00 -2.91 -5.73
C LEU A 84 1.42 -4.24 -6.20
N SER A 85 1.96 -5.34 -5.70
CA SER A 85 1.50 -6.69 -6.03
C SER A 85 0.75 -7.33 -4.86
N VAL A 86 -0.38 -7.97 -5.14
CA VAL A 86 -1.05 -8.88 -4.20
C VAL A 86 -0.35 -10.24 -4.27
N ILE A 87 0.45 -10.54 -3.24
CA ILE A 87 1.21 -11.81 -3.17
C ILE A 87 0.29 -12.96 -2.81
N THR A 88 -0.60 -12.75 -1.85
CA THR A 88 -1.59 -13.73 -1.42
C THR A 88 -2.77 -13.01 -0.78
N THR A 89 -3.97 -13.53 -1.00
CA THR A 89 -5.18 -13.05 -0.35
C THR A 89 -6.24 -14.15 -0.36
N ASP A 90 -7.07 -14.19 0.69
CA ASP A 90 -8.31 -14.97 0.71
C ASP A 90 -9.53 -14.11 0.37
N TYR A 91 -9.30 -12.84 -0.01
CA TYR A 91 -10.27 -11.78 -0.32
C TYR A 91 -11.17 -11.32 0.85
N ALA A 92 -11.44 -12.21 1.80
CA ALA A 92 -12.43 -12.03 2.85
C ALA A 92 -11.82 -11.66 4.21
N ASN A 93 -10.58 -12.03 4.50
CA ASN A 93 -9.97 -11.80 5.81
C ASN A 93 -8.64 -11.09 5.73
N TYR A 94 -7.73 -11.49 4.83
CA TYR A 94 -6.37 -10.94 4.76
C TYR A 94 -5.82 -10.81 3.34
N SER A 95 -4.80 -9.97 3.22
CA SER A 95 -3.98 -9.86 2.01
C SER A 95 -2.55 -9.46 2.36
N LEU A 96 -1.58 -10.04 1.67
CA LEU A 96 -0.19 -9.57 1.69
C LEU A 96 0.07 -8.77 0.42
N LEU A 97 0.36 -7.48 0.60
CA LEU A 97 0.87 -6.63 -0.47
C LEU A 97 2.38 -6.52 -0.39
N TYR A 98 3.02 -6.50 -1.54
CA TYR A 98 4.45 -6.26 -1.67
C TYR A 98 4.73 -5.40 -2.90
N GLY A 99 5.61 -4.42 -2.74
CA GLY A 99 6.10 -3.60 -3.83
C GLY A 99 7.62 -3.60 -3.84
N CYS A 100 8.20 -3.70 -5.04
CA CYS A 100 9.64 -3.68 -5.23
C CYS A 100 10.01 -2.99 -6.54
N ARG A 101 10.97 -2.07 -6.49
CA ARG A 101 11.57 -1.47 -7.70
C ARG A 101 13.05 -1.18 -7.48
N LEU A 102 13.88 -1.60 -8.43
CA LEU A 102 15.30 -1.28 -8.45
C LEU A 102 15.51 0.07 -9.15
N ASN A 103 16.21 0.98 -8.49
CA ASN A 103 16.77 2.16 -9.13
C ASN A 103 18.20 1.84 -9.57
N GLU A 104 18.38 1.56 -10.86
CA GLU A 104 19.66 1.16 -11.44
C GLU A 104 20.75 2.23 -11.30
N ASN A 105 20.37 3.52 -11.31
CA ASN A 105 21.32 4.62 -11.21
C ASN A 105 21.95 4.72 -9.81
N LEU A 106 21.15 4.48 -8.77
CA LEU A 106 21.60 4.53 -7.38
C LEU A 106 22.00 3.16 -6.83
N GLN A 107 21.74 2.08 -7.58
CA GLN A 107 21.84 0.70 -7.10
C GLN A 107 21.05 0.48 -5.79
N LEU A 108 19.89 1.15 -5.68
CA LEU A 108 19.01 1.09 -4.51
C LEU A 108 17.73 0.36 -4.84
N LYS A 109 17.39 -0.64 -4.02
CA LYS A 109 16.14 -1.39 -4.11
C LYS A 109 15.11 -0.79 -3.15
N TYR A 110 14.03 -0.24 -3.69
CA TYR A 110 12.90 0.25 -2.92
C TYR A 110 11.94 -0.90 -2.68
N MET A 111 11.67 -1.19 -1.41
CA MET A 111 10.77 -2.28 -1.00
C MET A 111 9.71 -1.74 -0.08
N SER A 112 8.50 -2.26 -0.24
CA SER A 112 7.36 -1.94 0.61
C SER A 112 6.52 -3.19 0.81
N ALA A 113 5.93 -3.34 1.97
CA ALA A 113 5.08 -4.48 2.29
C ALA A 113 3.97 -4.05 3.25
N TRP A 114 2.79 -4.64 3.09
CA TRP A 114 1.67 -4.45 4.00
C TRP A 114 0.94 -5.77 4.21
N ILE A 115 0.68 -6.10 5.47
CA ILE A 115 -0.30 -7.12 5.84
C ILE A 115 -1.62 -6.41 6.09
N LEU A 116 -2.60 -6.74 5.27
CA LEU A 116 -3.92 -6.13 5.28
C LEU A 116 -4.96 -7.07 5.87
N SER A 117 -6.02 -6.50 6.46
CA SER A 117 -7.17 -7.23 6.96
C SER A 117 -8.51 -6.55 6.66
N ARG A 118 -9.58 -7.33 6.52
CA ARG A 118 -10.95 -6.79 6.50
C ARG A 118 -11.44 -6.35 7.88
N SER A 119 -10.77 -6.78 8.95
CA SER A 119 -11.04 -6.41 10.34
C SER A 119 -9.86 -5.63 10.95
N LEU A 120 -10.04 -5.04 12.14
CA LEU A 120 -8.97 -4.30 12.83
C LEU A 120 -7.88 -5.21 13.42
N THR A 121 -8.10 -6.52 13.43
CA THR A 121 -7.20 -7.54 13.98
C THR A 121 -7.21 -8.78 13.09
N LEU A 122 -6.10 -9.51 13.07
CA LEU A 122 -5.99 -10.84 12.46
C LEU A 122 -5.73 -11.90 13.52
N SER A 123 -6.14 -13.13 13.25
CA SER A 123 -5.74 -14.26 14.09
C SER A 123 -4.24 -14.55 13.93
N PRO A 124 -3.57 -15.09 14.96
CA PRO A 124 -2.16 -15.45 14.88
C PRO A 124 -1.82 -16.38 13.72
N ASP A 125 -2.69 -17.37 13.42
CA ASP A 125 -2.47 -18.34 12.35
C ASP A 125 -2.46 -17.70 10.94
N ILE A 126 -3.34 -16.72 10.72
CA ILE A 126 -3.39 -15.97 9.45
C ILE A 126 -2.17 -15.04 9.34
N LEU A 127 -1.78 -14.41 10.45
CA LEU A 127 -0.61 -13.55 10.49
C LEU A 127 0.68 -14.33 10.21
N GLU A 128 0.84 -15.51 10.80
CA GLU A 128 1.97 -16.41 10.50
C GLU A 128 2.00 -16.84 9.02
N THR A 129 0.82 -17.09 8.44
CA THR A 129 0.71 -17.40 7.01
C THR A 129 1.18 -16.24 6.14
N ALA A 130 0.81 -15.00 6.48
CA ALA A 130 1.31 -13.80 5.79
C ALA A 130 2.83 -13.64 5.95
N TYR A 131 3.39 -13.89 7.14
CA TYR A 131 4.83 -13.86 7.36
C TYR A 131 5.59 -14.88 6.53
N ARG A 132 5.10 -16.12 6.42
CA ARG A 132 5.70 -17.13 5.54
C ARG A 132 5.67 -16.69 4.08
N GLY A 133 4.56 -16.11 3.63
CA GLY A 133 4.44 -15.55 2.28
C GLY A 133 5.45 -14.44 2.01
N LEU A 134 5.65 -13.52 2.96
CA LEU A 134 6.62 -12.43 2.84
C LEU A 134 8.06 -12.93 2.86
N ASN A 135 8.40 -13.82 3.81
CA ASN A 135 9.75 -14.36 3.95
C ASN A 135 10.18 -15.28 2.78
N ALA A 136 9.23 -15.75 1.96
CA ALA A 136 9.53 -16.51 0.74
C ALA A 136 10.02 -15.62 -0.41
N ILE A 137 9.86 -14.30 -0.31
CA ILE A 137 10.31 -13.35 -1.32
C ILE A 137 11.80 -13.02 -1.06
N PRO A 138 12.68 -13.10 -2.06
CA PRO A 138 14.09 -12.74 -1.90
C PRO A 138 14.28 -11.32 -1.35
N ASP A 139 15.12 -11.21 -0.32
CA ASP A 139 15.47 -10.00 0.43
C ASP A 139 14.34 -9.36 1.26
N ALA A 140 13.14 -9.94 1.25
CA ALA A 140 12.05 -9.50 2.13
C ALA A 140 12.09 -10.25 3.46
N SER A 141 11.67 -9.59 4.53
CA SER A 141 11.61 -10.16 5.88
C SER A 141 10.49 -9.54 6.69
N SER A 142 9.66 -10.40 7.27
CA SER A 142 8.69 -10.04 8.32
C SER A 142 9.32 -9.30 9.51
N GLY A 143 10.63 -9.46 9.76
CA GLY A 143 11.34 -8.72 10.81
C GLY A 143 11.41 -7.20 10.59
N TYR A 144 11.09 -6.70 9.39
CA TYR A 144 11.02 -5.26 9.10
C TYR A 144 9.60 -4.70 9.24
N LEU A 145 8.60 -5.54 9.52
CA LEU A 145 7.23 -5.10 9.72
C LEU A 145 7.08 -4.35 11.05
N GLN A 146 6.29 -3.28 11.01
CA GLN A 146 5.84 -2.53 12.17
C GLN A 146 4.33 -2.65 12.29
N THR A 147 3.86 -2.99 13.49
CA THR A 147 2.43 -3.07 13.77
C THR A 147 1.80 -1.69 13.78
N VAL A 148 0.64 -1.56 13.13
CA VAL A 148 -0.16 -0.34 13.12
C VAL A 148 -1.17 -0.40 14.25
N ASP A 149 -1.19 0.63 15.10
CA ASP A 149 -2.13 0.76 16.21
C ASP A 149 -3.51 1.23 15.72
N HIS A 150 -4.57 0.47 16.03
CA HIS A 150 -5.97 0.76 15.70
C HIS A 150 -6.83 1.14 16.93
N ASN A 151 -6.19 1.45 18.06
CA ASN A 151 -6.91 1.89 19.26
C ASN A 151 -7.67 3.21 19.02
N GLU A 152 -8.86 3.32 19.60
CA GLU A 152 -9.76 4.46 19.42
C GLU A 152 -9.09 5.83 19.68
N SER A 153 -8.24 5.91 20.71
CA SER A 153 -7.52 7.13 21.08
C SER A 153 -6.51 7.59 20.00
N LYS A 154 -5.93 6.62 19.28
CA LYS A 154 -5.02 6.86 18.15
C LYS A 154 -5.78 7.17 16.87
N CYS A 155 -6.99 6.65 16.72
CA CYS A 155 -7.84 6.88 15.54
C CYS A 155 -8.57 8.23 15.56
N THR A 156 -8.59 8.91 16.71
CA THR A 156 -9.25 10.22 16.83
C THR A 156 -8.41 11.30 16.13
N TYR A 157 -9.02 12.05 15.23
CA TYR A 157 -8.45 13.20 14.53
C TYR A 157 -9.41 14.40 14.57
N GLN A 158 -8.88 15.59 14.30
CA GLN A 158 -9.59 16.87 14.29
C GLN A 158 -9.62 17.52 12.91
N TRP A 159 -8.66 17.18 12.06
CA TRP A 159 -8.48 17.73 10.73
C TRP A 159 -8.23 16.60 9.73
N THR A 160 -8.58 16.85 8.48
CA THR A 160 -8.30 15.94 7.36
C THR A 160 -7.46 16.68 6.32
N ALA A 161 -6.40 16.04 5.86
CA ALA A 161 -5.53 16.50 4.79
C ALA A 161 -5.63 15.53 3.61
N GLU A 162 -6.05 16.03 2.46
CA GLU A 162 -6.13 15.25 1.23
C GLU A 162 -4.92 15.54 0.34
N ILE A 163 -4.27 14.48 -0.13
CA ILE A 163 -3.06 14.53 -0.94
C ILE A 163 -3.32 13.70 -2.19
N HIS A 164 -3.28 14.34 -3.36
CA HIS A 164 -3.48 13.66 -4.64
C HIS A 164 -2.16 13.50 -5.37
N ALA A 165 -1.94 12.31 -5.92
CA ALA A 165 -0.81 12.04 -6.79
C ALA A 165 -0.89 12.91 -8.05
N VAL A 166 0.20 13.61 -8.32
CA VAL A 166 0.43 14.36 -9.56
C VAL A 166 1.65 13.74 -10.24
N ASN A 167 1.43 13.20 -11.44
CA ASN A 167 2.48 12.49 -12.17
C ASN A 167 3.59 13.46 -12.54
N THR A 168 4.82 13.11 -12.18
CA THR A 168 5.99 13.91 -12.54
C THR A 168 6.36 13.55 -13.98
N SER A 169 5.93 14.38 -14.95
CA SER A 169 6.39 14.24 -16.32
C SER A 169 7.90 14.55 -16.40
N THR A 170 8.62 13.96 -17.35
CA THR A 170 10.05 14.23 -17.61
C THR A 170 10.37 15.70 -17.97
N ASN A 171 9.38 16.58 -18.08
CA ASN A 171 9.53 17.97 -18.50
C ASN A 171 9.39 19.01 -17.38
N ASP A 172 9.21 18.62 -16.12
CA ASP A 172 8.94 19.57 -15.03
C ASP A 172 10.20 20.05 -14.28
N TYR A 173 11.28 20.32 -15.01
CA TYR A 173 12.49 20.99 -14.50
C TYR A 173 12.40 22.52 -14.56
N SER A 174 11.22 23.09 -14.84
CA SER A 174 11.06 24.53 -15.08
C SER A 174 10.68 25.37 -13.84
N LEU A 175 10.63 24.78 -12.64
CA LEU A 175 10.23 25.51 -11.42
C LEU A 175 11.29 25.55 -10.31
N LEU A 176 12.57 25.42 -10.66
CA LEU A 176 13.68 25.77 -9.77
C LEU A 176 14.51 26.91 -10.37
N HIS A 177 13.95 28.12 -10.29
CA HIS A 177 14.68 29.39 -10.34
C HIS A 177 14.29 30.23 -9.13
#